data_AF-A9Z0I5-F1
#
_entry.id   AF-A9Z0I5-F1
#
_cell.length_a   1.000
_cell.length_b   1.000
_cell.length_c   1.000
_cell.angle_alpha   90.00
_cell.angle_beta   90.00
_cell.angle_gamma   90.00
#
_symmetry.space_group_name_H-M   'P 1'
#
loop_
_entity.id
_entity.type
_entity.pdbx_description
1 polymer ?
#
loop_
_entity_poly.entity_id
_entity_poly.type
_entity_poly.pdbx_seq_one_letter_code
_entity_poly.pdbx_strand_id
1 'polypeptide(L)'
;MWIKWIATLVAFGALVQSAVACPSQCSCSGTTVNCQERSLASVPAGIPTTTQVLHLYINQITKLEPGVFDSLTQLTYLNLAVNQLTALPVGVFDKLTKLTHLALHINQLKSIPMGVFDNLKSLTHIYLFNNPWDCECSDILYLKNWIVQHASIVNPLGNGGVDNVKCSGTNTPVRAVTEASTSPSKCPGYVATTTTPTTTTPEFIPETTTSPQPVITTQKPKPLWNFNCTSIQERKNDGGDCGKPACTTLLNCANFLSCLCSTCALCRKR
;
A
#
# COMPACT_ATOMS: atom_id res chain seq x y z
N MET A 1 10.06 22.80 -76.91
CA MET A 1 11.24 22.95 -76.01
C MET A 1 11.08 24.31 -75.32
N TRP A 2 10.90 24.48 -74.02
CA TRP A 2 11.30 23.72 -72.85
C TRP A 2 10.29 23.84 -71.70
N ILE A 3 10.49 22.95 -70.74
CA ILE A 3 9.63 22.48 -69.66
C ILE A 3 9.44 23.52 -68.54
N LYS A 4 8.22 23.49 -67.98
CA LYS A 4 7.76 24.17 -66.77
C LYS A 4 8.66 23.84 -65.57
N TRP A 5 9.18 24.86 -64.88
CA TRP A 5 9.72 24.68 -63.54
C TRP A 5 8.58 24.71 -62.52
N ILE A 6 8.19 23.53 -62.05
CA ILE A 6 7.26 23.37 -60.92
C ILE A 6 8.05 23.68 -59.65
N ALA A 7 7.72 24.79 -59.01
CA ALA A 7 8.09 25.05 -57.63
C ALA A 7 7.38 24.02 -56.74
N THR A 8 8.11 23.01 -56.27
CA THR A 8 7.62 22.10 -55.23
C THR A 8 8.38 22.44 -53.95
N LEU A 9 7.85 23.41 -53.23
CA LEU A 9 8.22 23.70 -51.85
C LEU A 9 7.62 22.56 -50.99
N VAL A 10 8.33 21.44 -50.89
CA VAL A 10 8.04 20.47 -49.85
C VAL A 10 8.60 21.06 -48.56
N ALA A 11 7.77 21.86 -47.89
CA ALA A 11 7.95 22.11 -46.48
C ALA A 11 7.88 20.74 -45.79
N PHE A 12 9.05 20.15 -45.53
CA PHE A 12 9.16 19.18 -44.47
C PHE A 12 8.85 19.96 -43.19
N GLY A 13 7.56 20.00 -42.84
CA GLY A 13 7.14 20.07 -41.46
C GLY A 13 7.73 18.83 -40.81
N ALA A 14 9.01 18.91 -40.43
CA ALA A 14 9.54 18.06 -39.40
C ALA A 14 8.57 18.26 -38.24
N LEU A 15 7.75 17.24 -38.01
CA LEU A 15 7.21 17.00 -36.69
C LEU A 15 8.38 17.25 -35.75
N VAL A 16 8.35 18.39 -35.07
CA VAL A 16 9.10 18.56 -33.83
C VAL A 16 8.39 17.61 -32.89
N GLN A 17 8.72 16.33 -33.03
CA GLN A 17 8.57 15.38 -31.97
C GLN A 17 9.41 16.04 -30.90
N SER A 18 8.77 16.74 -29.97
CA SER A 18 9.44 17.29 -28.79
C SER A 18 10.24 16.13 -28.25
N ALA A 19 11.54 16.12 -28.53
CA ALA A 19 12.44 15.14 -27.98
C ALA A 19 12.31 15.40 -26.48
N VAL A 20 11.56 14.53 -25.79
CA VAL A 20 11.36 14.68 -24.35
C VAL A 20 12.76 14.55 -23.79
N ALA A 21 13.32 15.71 -23.46
CA ALA A 21 14.74 15.85 -23.30
C ALA A 21 15.16 15.10 -22.05
N CYS A 22 16.37 14.54 -22.09
CA CYS A 22 16.99 14.06 -20.87
C CYS A 22 17.05 15.20 -19.84
N PRO A 23 16.70 14.99 -18.56
CA PRO A 23 16.89 16.00 -17.54
C PRO A 23 18.33 16.49 -17.57
N SER A 24 18.56 17.81 -17.52
CA SER A 24 19.89 18.42 -17.74
C SER A 24 20.95 17.98 -16.73
N GLN A 25 20.51 17.54 -15.55
CA GLN A 25 21.36 17.04 -14.48
C GLN A 25 21.72 15.55 -14.68
N CYS A 26 21.05 14.85 -15.60
CA CYS A 26 21.15 13.41 -15.80
C CYS A 26 21.77 13.06 -17.15
N SER A 27 22.09 11.78 -17.33
CA SER A 27 22.48 11.22 -18.63
C SER A 27 21.47 10.15 -19.02
N CYS A 28 21.07 10.11 -20.30
CA CYS A 28 20.05 9.20 -20.78
C CYS A 28 20.60 8.35 -21.93
N SER A 29 20.23 7.07 -21.93
CA SER A 29 20.56 6.12 -23.00
C SER A 29 19.37 5.18 -23.20
N GLY A 30 18.74 5.23 -24.39
CA GLY A 30 17.49 4.52 -24.65
C GLY A 30 16.40 4.93 -23.66
N THR A 31 15.83 3.96 -22.95
CA THR A 31 14.80 4.15 -21.91
C THR A 31 15.39 4.21 -20.49
N THR A 32 16.70 4.36 -20.36
CA THR A 32 17.41 4.44 -19.07
C THR A 32 17.79 5.90 -18.77
N VAL A 33 17.45 6.36 -17.57
CA VAL A 33 17.77 7.69 -17.07
C VAL A 33 18.71 7.55 -15.87
N ASN A 34 19.94 8.00 -16.05
CA ASN A 34 21.02 7.94 -15.06
C ASN A 34 21.16 9.28 -14.34
N CYS A 35 20.62 9.35 -13.13
CA CYS A 35 20.70 10.51 -12.23
C CYS A 35 21.47 10.19 -10.93
N GLN A 36 22.17 9.05 -10.84
CA GLN A 36 22.98 8.69 -9.68
C GLN A 36 24.22 9.58 -9.50
N GLU A 37 24.76 9.65 -8.28
CA GLU A 37 26.07 10.24 -7.96
C GLU A 37 26.22 11.71 -8.43
N ARG A 38 25.15 12.49 -8.29
CA ARG A 38 25.05 13.87 -8.81
C ARG A 38 24.75 14.91 -7.75
N SER A 39 24.77 14.53 -6.47
CA SER A 39 24.44 15.41 -5.35
C SER A 39 23.07 16.06 -5.49
N LEU A 40 22.10 15.33 -6.07
CA LEU A 40 20.74 15.84 -6.27
C LEU A 40 20.03 15.95 -4.92
N ALA A 41 19.42 17.11 -4.67
CA ALA A 41 18.57 17.34 -3.49
C ALA A 41 17.11 16.92 -3.72
N SER A 42 16.70 16.72 -4.97
CA SER A 42 15.35 16.33 -5.37
C SER A 42 15.37 15.50 -6.64
N VAL A 43 14.26 14.82 -6.94
CA VAL A 43 14.07 14.15 -8.23
C VAL A 43 14.05 15.21 -9.35
N PRO A 44 14.85 15.05 -10.43
CA PRO A 44 14.84 16.00 -11.54
C PRO A 44 13.50 16.04 -12.27
N ALA A 45 13.08 17.23 -12.68
CA ALA A 45 11.88 17.40 -13.50
C ALA A 45 12.12 16.90 -14.94
N GLY A 46 11.04 16.61 -15.65
CA GLY A 46 11.09 16.30 -17.08
C GLY A 46 11.66 14.92 -17.42
N ILE A 47 11.62 13.96 -16.49
CA ILE A 47 11.97 12.57 -16.79
C ILE A 47 11.02 12.05 -17.88
N PRO A 48 11.53 11.50 -19.00
CA PRO A 48 10.68 11.01 -20.09
C PRO A 48 9.71 9.92 -19.62
N THR A 49 8.45 9.98 -20.04
CA THR A 49 7.41 8.98 -19.68
C THR A 49 7.67 7.59 -20.25
N THR A 50 8.57 7.49 -21.25
CA THR A 50 9.05 6.23 -21.82
C THR A 50 10.13 5.55 -20.97
N THR A 51 10.57 6.17 -19.87
CA THR A 51 11.62 5.64 -18.98
C THR A 51 11.21 4.30 -18.38
N GLN A 52 12.09 3.31 -18.49
CA GLN A 52 11.95 1.99 -17.88
C GLN A 52 12.88 1.81 -16.68
N VAL A 53 14.06 2.41 -16.73
CA VAL A 53 15.08 2.30 -15.68
C VAL A 53 15.44 3.71 -15.20
N LEU A 54 15.20 3.97 -13.91
CA LEU A 54 15.53 5.24 -13.27
C LEU A 54 16.50 5.02 -12.12
N HIS A 55 17.73 5.53 -12.30
CA HIS A 55 18.77 5.51 -11.29
C HIS A 55 18.84 6.87 -10.58
N LEU A 56 18.49 6.91 -9.30
CA LEU A 56 18.57 8.09 -8.44
C LEU A 56 19.45 7.84 -7.19
N TYR A 57 20.23 6.76 -7.19
CA TYR A 57 21.01 6.33 -6.03
C TYR A 57 22.24 7.21 -5.77
N ILE A 58 22.76 7.19 -4.54
CA ILE A 58 23.91 8.02 -4.10
C ILE A 58 23.65 9.49 -4.42
N ASN A 59 22.62 10.04 -3.78
CA ASN A 59 22.24 11.45 -3.86
C ASN A 59 21.85 11.97 -2.48
N GLN A 60 21.31 13.18 -2.41
CA GLN A 60 20.95 13.88 -1.17
C GLN A 60 19.45 14.17 -1.11
N ILE A 61 18.64 13.30 -1.73
CA ILE A 61 17.19 13.47 -1.79
C ILE A 61 16.59 13.19 -0.42
N THR A 62 15.95 14.19 0.18
CA THR A 62 15.36 14.11 1.53
C THR A 62 13.87 13.83 1.51
N LYS A 63 13.19 14.23 0.43
CA LYS A 63 11.76 14.07 0.22
C LYS A 63 11.43 13.77 -1.24
N LEU A 64 10.32 13.08 -1.44
CA LEU A 64 9.68 12.91 -2.75
C LEU A 64 8.42 13.77 -2.76
N GLU A 65 8.15 14.44 -3.88
CA GLU A 65 6.90 15.16 -4.06
C GLU A 65 5.76 14.15 -4.34
N PRO A 66 4.52 14.39 -3.85
CA PRO A 66 3.38 13.57 -4.20
C PRO A 66 3.20 13.47 -5.73
N GLY A 67 2.98 12.26 -6.23
CA GLY A 67 2.78 12.01 -7.67
C GLY A 67 4.02 12.14 -8.55
N VAL A 68 5.23 12.29 -7.98
CA VAL A 68 6.47 12.50 -8.75
C VAL A 68 6.77 11.39 -9.77
N PHE A 69 6.24 10.18 -9.58
CA PHE A 69 6.42 9.06 -10.50
C PHE A 69 5.16 8.68 -11.28
N ASP A 70 4.05 9.41 -11.14
CA ASP A 70 2.75 9.03 -11.70
C ASP A 70 2.75 8.93 -13.23
N SER A 71 3.55 9.77 -13.89
CA SER A 71 3.70 9.77 -15.35
C SER A 71 4.66 8.70 -15.87
N LEU A 72 5.39 8.00 -14.99
CA LEU A 72 6.44 7.04 -15.34
C LEU A 72 5.91 5.60 -15.35
N THR A 73 4.76 5.38 -15.98
CA THR A 73 4.02 4.10 -15.96
C THR A 73 4.75 2.93 -16.63
N GLN A 74 5.86 3.21 -17.32
CA GLN A 74 6.70 2.21 -18.00
C GLN A 74 7.87 1.74 -17.13
N LEU A 75 8.05 2.27 -15.91
CA LEU A 75 9.14 1.89 -15.03
C LEU A 75 9.09 0.41 -14.67
N THR A 76 10.24 -0.24 -14.84
CA THR A 76 10.52 -1.61 -14.41
C THR A 76 11.57 -1.63 -13.29
N TYR A 77 12.44 -0.61 -13.22
CA TYR A 77 13.50 -0.49 -12.21
C TYR A 77 13.57 0.94 -11.66
N LEU A 78 13.40 1.07 -10.35
CA LEU A 78 13.53 2.34 -9.62
C LEU A 78 14.52 2.17 -8.47
N ASN A 79 15.62 2.93 -8.52
CA ASN A 79 16.63 2.89 -7.47
C ASN A 79 16.80 4.25 -6.79
N LEU A 80 16.36 4.30 -5.53
CA LEU A 80 16.40 5.45 -4.62
C LEU A 80 17.36 5.17 -3.44
N ALA A 81 18.21 4.14 -3.54
CA ALA A 81 19.12 3.77 -2.46
C ALA A 81 20.18 4.84 -2.19
N VAL A 82 20.75 4.85 -0.98
CA VAL A 82 21.79 5.80 -0.58
C VAL A 82 21.34 7.25 -0.83
N ASN A 83 20.19 7.58 -0.23
CA ASN A 83 19.63 8.93 -0.16
C ASN A 83 19.32 9.26 1.31
N GLN A 84 18.62 10.37 1.54
CA GLN A 84 18.26 10.85 2.87
C GLN A 84 16.73 10.85 3.06
N LEU A 85 16.02 9.96 2.37
CA LEU A 85 14.55 9.91 2.42
C LEU A 85 14.09 9.59 3.83
N THR A 86 13.31 10.49 4.41
CA THR A 86 12.77 10.35 5.77
C THR A 86 11.36 9.77 5.80
N ALA A 87 10.60 9.97 4.72
CA ALA A 87 9.25 9.46 4.53
C ALA A 87 8.96 9.28 3.03
N LEU A 88 7.91 8.52 2.74
CA LEU A 88 7.34 8.39 1.40
C LEU A 88 5.96 9.06 1.37
N PRO A 89 5.59 9.79 0.30
CA PRO A 89 4.23 10.25 0.10
C PRO A 89 3.25 9.08 -0.05
N VAL A 90 2.01 9.27 0.40
CA VAL A 90 0.92 8.32 0.17
C VAL A 90 0.74 8.12 -1.34
N GLY A 91 0.66 6.86 -1.78
CA GLY A 91 0.39 6.50 -3.19
C GLY A 91 1.54 6.77 -4.16
N VAL A 92 2.75 7.12 -3.69
CA VAL A 92 3.88 7.50 -4.57
C VAL A 92 4.28 6.45 -5.61
N PHE A 93 3.90 5.17 -5.41
CA PHE A 93 4.18 4.08 -6.34
C PHE A 93 2.92 3.51 -7.02
N ASP A 94 1.75 4.11 -6.84
CA ASP A 94 0.46 3.52 -7.28
C ASP A 94 0.36 3.30 -8.78
N LYS A 95 1.02 4.15 -9.58
CA LYS A 95 1.01 4.07 -11.04
C LYS A 95 2.08 3.13 -11.60
N LEU A 96 2.99 2.62 -10.76
CA LEU A 96 4.15 1.84 -11.16
C LEU A 96 3.84 0.34 -11.23
N THR A 97 2.75 -0.03 -11.92
CA THR A 97 2.25 -1.41 -11.95
C THR A 97 3.19 -2.40 -12.64
N LYS A 98 4.10 -1.91 -13.48
CA LYS A 98 5.13 -2.69 -14.18
C LYS A 98 6.46 -2.80 -13.41
N LEU A 99 6.56 -2.18 -12.24
CA LEU A 99 7.80 -2.13 -11.48
C LEU A 99 8.18 -3.52 -11.00
N THR A 100 9.39 -3.96 -11.33
CA THR A 100 9.94 -5.26 -10.95
C THR A 100 10.99 -5.14 -9.86
N HIS A 101 11.73 -4.02 -9.83
CA HIS A 101 12.80 -3.75 -8.89
C HIS A 101 12.62 -2.39 -8.22
N LEU A 102 12.63 -2.39 -6.89
CA LEU A 102 12.56 -1.19 -6.07
C LEU A 102 13.67 -1.20 -5.02
N ALA A 103 14.57 -0.24 -5.08
CA ALA A 103 15.62 -0.10 -4.07
C ALA A 103 15.40 1.15 -3.21
N LEU A 104 15.15 0.92 -1.91
CA LEU A 104 14.97 1.95 -0.88
C LEU A 104 15.99 1.81 0.27
N HIS A 105 16.93 0.86 0.16
CA HIS A 105 17.95 0.59 1.18
C HIS A 105 18.90 1.77 1.37
N ILE A 106 19.48 1.90 2.57
CA ILE A 106 20.39 3.01 2.92
C ILE A 106 19.67 4.35 2.74
N ASN A 107 18.58 4.54 3.50
CA ASN A 107 17.84 5.79 3.61
C ASN A 107 17.55 6.08 5.10
N GLN A 108 16.69 7.06 5.38
CA GLN A 108 16.30 7.47 6.74
C GLN A 108 14.83 7.16 7.04
N LEU A 109 14.26 6.15 6.37
CA LEU A 109 12.85 5.79 6.52
C LEU A 109 12.59 5.18 7.89
N LYS A 110 11.62 5.75 8.61
CA LYS A 110 11.16 5.24 9.92
C LYS A 110 9.92 4.36 9.81
N SER A 111 9.04 4.67 8.87
CA SER A 111 7.85 3.88 8.53
C SER A 111 7.56 4.08 7.04
N ILE A 112 6.52 3.42 6.54
CA ILE A 112 5.99 3.64 5.20
C ILE A 112 4.47 3.80 5.27
N PRO A 113 3.87 4.59 4.37
CA PRO A 113 2.41 4.74 4.33
C PRO A 113 1.71 3.40 4.11
N MET A 114 0.53 3.27 4.72
CA MET A 114 -0.34 2.13 4.48
C MET A 114 -0.64 1.99 2.98
N GLY A 115 -0.50 0.77 2.47
CA GLY A 115 -0.85 0.42 1.08
C GLY A 115 0.18 0.84 0.03
N VAL A 116 1.32 1.44 0.39
CA VAL A 116 2.26 2.04 -0.59
C VAL A 116 2.83 1.03 -1.61
N PHE A 117 2.81 -0.27 -1.31
CA PHE A 117 3.28 -1.32 -2.21
C PHE A 117 2.14 -2.13 -2.86
N ASP A 118 0.88 -1.84 -2.55
CA ASP A 118 -0.24 -2.72 -2.91
C ASP A 118 -0.44 -2.83 -4.42
N ASN A 119 -0.13 -1.77 -5.17
CA ASN A 119 -0.26 -1.73 -6.63
C ASN A 119 0.96 -2.27 -7.39
N LEU A 120 2.04 -2.64 -6.69
CA LEU A 120 3.28 -3.15 -7.29
C LEU A 120 3.17 -4.64 -7.65
N LYS A 121 2.22 -4.99 -8.53
CA LYS A 121 1.87 -6.38 -8.86
C LYS A 121 2.97 -7.16 -9.59
N SER A 122 3.90 -6.46 -10.24
CA SER A 122 5.03 -7.08 -10.96
C SER A 122 6.32 -7.14 -10.13
N LEU A 123 6.29 -6.76 -8.85
CA LEU A 123 7.50 -6.64 -8.04
C LEU A 123 8.12 -8.01 -7.76
N THR A 124 9.43 -8.11 -8.00
CA THR A 124 10.22 -9.33 -7.77
C THR A 124 11.42 -9.10 -6.87
N HIS A 125 11.86 -7.85 -6.75
CA HIS A 125 13.01 -7.47 -5.92
C HIS A 125 12.69 -6.16 -5.20
N ILE A 126 12.73 -6.19 -3.87
CA ILE A 126 12.68 -5.00 -3.04
C ILE A 126 13.81 -5.00 -2.02
N TYR A 127 14.49 -3.86 -1.88
CA TYR A 127 15.59 -3.69 -0.94
C TYR A 127 15.24 -2.61 0.09
N LEU A 128 15.17 -3.01 1.37
CA LEU A 128 14.66 -2.20 2.49
C LEU A 128 15.65 -2.11 3.67
N PHE A 129 16.75 -2.86 3.63
CA PHE A 129 17.76 -2.89 4.69
C PHE A 129 18.43 -1.52 4.89
N ASN A 130 19.12 -1.33 6.03
CA ASN A 130 19.78 -0.07 6.40
C ASN A 130 18.84 1.15 6.34
N ASN A 131 17.67 1.02 6.98
CA ASN A 131 16.78 2.13 7.30
C ASN A 131 16.49 2.08 8.81
N PRO A 132 16.36 3.23 9.49
CA PRO A 132 16.08 3.30 10.92
C PRO A 132 14.59 3.07 11.21
N TRP A 133 14.08 1.88 10.90
CA TRP A 133 12.67 1.52 11.07
C TRP A 133 12.23 1.70 12.53
N ASP A 134 11.23 2.54 12.76
CA ASP A 134 10.66 2.81 14.08
C ASP A 134 9.61 1.76 14.40
N CYS A 135 10.00 0.78 15.21
CA CYS A 135 9.15 -0.33 15.61
C CYS A 135 8.30 -0.05 16.86
N GLU A 136 8.40 1.13 17.45
CA GLU A 136 7.53 1.51 18.56
C GLU A 136 6.26 2.21 18.07
N CYS A 137 6.33 2.91 16.94
CA CYS A 137 5.19 3.49 16.25
C CYS A 137 4.33 2.42 15.56
N SER A 138 3.00 2.51 15.68
CA SER A 138 2.05 1.57 15.05
C SER A 138 2.04 1.59 13.51
N ASP A 139 2.54 2.65 12.87
CA ASP A 139 2.63 2.73 11.41
C ASP A 139 3.53 1.64 10.80
N ILE A 140 4.41 1.04 11.60
CA ILE A 140 5.27 -0.07 11.18
C ILE A 140 4.48 -1.33 10.81
N LEU A 141 3.25 -1.48 11.30
CA LEU A 141 2.46 -2.71 11.17
C LEU A 141 2.16 -3.06 9.70
N TYR A 142 1.96 -2.06 8.85
CA TYR A 142 1.80 -2.29 7.40
C TYR A 142 3.06 -2.97 6.83
N LEU A 143 4.24 -2.38 7.08
CA LEU A 143 5.51 -2.94 6.60
C LEU A 143 5.73 -4.35 7.14
N LYS A 144 5.54 -4.54 8.46
CA LYS A 144 5.70 -5.84 9.12
C LYS A 144 4.83 -6.92 8.47
N ASN A 145 3.56 -6.61 8.20
CA ASN A 145 2.65 -7.58 7.57
C ASN A 145 3.01 -7.83 6.10
N TRP A 146 3.35 -6.77 5.36
CA TRP A 146 3.70 -6.86 3.95
C TRP A 146 4.95 -7.70 3.71
N ILE A 147 6.04 -7.48 4.49
CA ILE A 147 7.30 -8.23 4.31
C ILE A 147 7.16 -9.71 4.70
N VAL A 148 6.24 -10.05 5.60
CA VAL A 148 5.94 -11.45 5.95
C VAL A 148 5.25 -12.15 4.79
N GLN A 149 4.28 -11.49 4.14
CA GLN A 149 3.56 -12.05 3.00
C GLN A 149 4.42 -12.15 1.73
N HIS A 150 5.42 -11.27 1.60
CA HIS A 150 6.26 -11.15 0.40
C HIS A 150 7.73 -11.53 0.67
N ALA A 151 7.98 -12.40 1.64
CA ALA A 151 9.33 -12.67 2.16
C ALA A 151 10.36 -13.09 1.09
N SER A 152 9.93 -13.80 0.03
CA SER A 152 10.82 -14.27 -1.04
C SER A 152 11.41 -13.16 -1.91
N ILE A 153 10.75 -12.00 -1.99
CA ILE A 153 11.20 -10.86 -2.82
C ILE A 153 11.88 -9.76 -2.00
N VAL A 154 11.90 -9.88 -0.67
CA VAL A 154 12.48 -8.89 0.25
C VAL A 154 13.96 -9.18 0.50
N ASN A 155 14.81 -8.20 0.19
CA ASN A 155 16.27 -8.26 0.26
C ASN A 155 16.85 -9.59 -0.31
N PRO A 156 16.50 -9.97 -1.55
CA PRO A 156 16.93 -11.22 -2.16
C PRO A 156 18.43 -11.19 -2.49
N LEU A 157 18.95 -12.24 -3.14
CA LEU A 157 20.34 -12.30 -3.66
C LEU A 157 21.41 -12.16 -2.56
N GLY A 158 21.21 -12.81 -1.42
CA GLY A 158 22.18 -12.80 -0.31
C GLY A 158 22.17 -11.54 0.56
N ASN A 159 21.23 -10.62 0.35
CA ASN A 159 21.11 -9.38 1.14
C ASN A 159 20.40 -9.55 2.48
N GLY A 160 20.41 -10.78 3.04
CA GLY A 160 19.88 -11.10 4.37
C GLY A 160 18.36 -11.31 4.46
N GLY A 161 17.63 -11.20 3.36
CA GLY A 161 16.20 -11.52 3.31
C GLY A 161 15.32 -10.63 4.19
N VAL A 162 14.16 -11.15 4.58
CA VAL A 162 13.20 -10.47 5.46
C VAL A 162 13.78 -10.06 6.81
N ASP A 163 14.75 -10.82 7.35
CA ASP A 163 15.39 -10.55 8.65
C ASP A 163 16.34 -9.36 8.65
N ASN A 164 16.74 -8.90 7.45
CA ASN A 164 17.57 -7.71 7.31
C ASN A 164 16.76 -6.41 7.23
N VAL A 165 15.44 -6.47 7.43
CA VAL A 165 14.60 -5.31 7.74
C VAL A 165 14.55 -5.19 9.26
N LYS A 166 15.36 -4.29 9.84
CA LYS A 166 15.62 -4.26 11.29
C LYS A 166 15.10 -2.99 11.95
N CYS A 167 14.56 -3.15 13.15
CA CYS A 167 14.15 -2.05 14.02
C CYS A 167 15.36 -1.22 14.45
N SER A 168 15.19 0.10 14.45
CA SER A 168 16.16 1.05 15.00
C SER A 168 16.38 0.80 16.50
N GLY A 169 17.62 0.94 16.96
CA GLY A 169 18.01 0.71 18.35
C GLY A 169 18.16 -0.76 18.72
N THR A 170 17.09 -1.56 18.61
CA THR A 170 17.09 -2.97 19.04
C THR A 170 17.75 -3.92 18.05
N ASN A 171 17.84 -3.54 16.77
CA ASN A 171 18.28 -4.40 15.67
C ASN A 171 17.50 -5.71 15.51
N THR A 172 16.32 -5.82 16.13
CA THR A 172 15.42 -6.97 15.96
C THR A 172 14.74 -6.91 14.59
N PRO A 173 14.41 -8.04 13.94
CA PRO A 173 13.68 -8.03 12.69
C PRO A 173 12.31 -7.36 12.83
N VAL A 174 11.95 -6.49 11.89
CA VAL A 174 10.62 -5.85 11.82
C VAL A 174 9.51 -6.89 11.76
N ARG A 175 9.74 -8.04 11.11
CA ARG A 175 8.76 -9.14 11.05
C ARG A 175 8.39 -9.73 12.41
N ALA A 176 9.21 -9.52 13.44
CA ALA A 176 8.97 -10.02 14.80
C ALA A 176 8.17 -9.03 15.67
N VAL A 177 7.87 -7.83 15.16
CA VAL A 177 7.06 -6.84 15.88
C VAL A 177 5.63 -7.34 16.06
N THR A 178 5.12 -7.17 17.28
CA THR A 178 3.74 -7.48 17.65
C THR A 178 2.91 -6.19 17.78
N GLU A 179 1.60 -6.27 17.55
CA GLU A 179 0.73 -5.09 17.70
C GLU A 179 0.80 -4.51 19.13
N ALA A 180 0.86 -5.38 20.14
CA ALA A 180 0.99 -4.98 21.54
C ALA A 180 2.29 -4.24 21.89
N SER A 181 3.36 -4.42 21.10
CA SER A 181 4.63 -3.68 21.29
C SER A 181 4.62 -2.29 20.65
N THR A 182 3.58 -1.96 19.87
CA THR A 182 3.46 -0.68 19.17
C THR A 182 2.38 0.22 19.79
N SER A 183 2.46 1.53 19.56
CA SER A 183 1.39 2.47 19.92
C SER A 183 1.32 3.66 18.96
N PRO A 184 0.10 4.13 18.59
CA PRO A 184 -0.06 5.38 17.86
C PRO A 184 0.53 6.59 18.59
N SER A 185 0.50 6.57 19.93
CA SER A 185 1.04 7.67 20.75
C SER A 185 2.55 7.87 20.62
N LYS A 186 3.25 6.87 20.09
CA LYS A 186 4.70 6.90 19.86
C LYS A 186 5.06 7.30 18.42
N CYS A 187 4.07 7.55 17.58
CA CYS A 187 4.28 7.96 16.19
C CYS A 187 4.55 9.48 16.07
N PRO A 188 5.39 9.90 15.13
CA PRO A 188 5.55 11.31 14.80
C PRO A 188 4.21 11.96 14.43
N GLY A 189 3.93 13.14 14.98
CA GLY A 189 2.71 13.89 14.65
C GLY A 189 1.42 13.36 15.29
N TYR A 190 1.50 12.41 16.22
CA TYR A 190 0.33 12.00 17.01
C TYR A 190 -0.24 13.19 17.79
N VAL A 191 -1.51 13.51 17.53
CA VAL A 191 -2.30 14.43 18.33
C VAL A 191 -3.29 13.59 19.11
N ALA A 192 -3.23 13.63 20.44
CA ALA A 192 -4.22 12.96 21.27
C ALA A 192 -5.59 13.58 20.99
N THR A 193 -6.46 12.85 20.28
CA THR A 193 -7.87 13.22 20.19
C THR A 193 -8.47 13.09 21.58
N THR A 194 -8.56 14.21 22.29
CA THR A 194 -9.32 14.30 23.54
C THR A 194 -10.79 14.28 23.13
N THR A 195 -11.35 13.10 22.92
CA THR A 195 -12.80 12.94 23.04
C THR A 195 -13.13 13.13 24.51
N THR A 196 -13.33 14.39 24.92
CA THR A 196 -14.03 14.68 26.16
C THR A 196 -15.36 13.94 26.07
N PRO A 197 -15.68 12.99 26.96
CA PRO A 197 -17.01 12.46 27.04
C PRO A 197 -17.89 13.66 27.39
N THR A 198 -18.65 14.16 26.42
CA THR A 198 -19.71 15.12 26.73
C THR A 198 -20.73 14.31 27.53
N THR A 199 -20.63 14.40 28.85
CA THR A 199 -21.71 14.00 29.75
C THR A 199 -22.84 15.00 29.53
N THR A 200 -23.57 14.84 28.41
CA THR A 200 -24.92 15.36 28.31
C THR A 200 -25.76 14.57 29.29
N THR A 201 -25.90 15.12 30.49
CA THR A 201 -27.00 14.83 31.40
C THR A 201 -28.28 14.83 30.56
N PRO A 202 -29.08 13.75 30.53
CA PRO A 202 -30.36 13.77 29.86
C PRO A 202 -31.23 14.81 30.57
N GLU A 203 -31.53 15.91 29.88
CA GLU A 203 -32.50 16.88 30.34
C GLU A 203 -33.86 16.20 30.33
N PHE A 204 -34.43 16.00 31.52
CA PHE A 204 -35.74 15.38 31.70
C PHE A 204 -36.81 16.36 31.20
N ILE A 205 -37.20 16.23 29.93
CA ILE A 205 -38.35 16.94 29.39
C ILE A 205 -39.60 16.28 29.97
N PRO A 206 -40.51 17.00 30.64
CA PRO A 206 -41.79 16.44 31.05
C PRO A 206 -42.63 16.19 29.78
N GLU A 207 -42.90 14.93 29.45
CA GLU A 207 -43.84 14.57 28.40
C GLU A 207 -45.25 14.98 28.81
N THR A 208 -45.75 16.08 28.25
CA THR A 208 -47.19 16.36 28.20
C THR A 208 -47.84 15.40 27.23
N THR A 209 -48.70 14.55 27.78
CA THR A 209 -49.49 13.53 27.11
C THR A 209 -50.43 14.18 26.09
N THR A 210 -50.25 13.92 24.81
CA THR A 210 -51.36 13.93 23.84
C THR A 210 -51.03 13.03 22.66
N SER A 211 -51.72 11.89 22.62
CA SER A 211 -51.65 10.87 21.58
C SER A 211 -52.33 11.36 20.30
N PRO A 212 -51.75 11.06 19.13
CA PRO A 212 -52.54 10.73 17.95
C PRO A 212 -52.38 9.24 17.59
N GLN A 213 -53.49 8.60 17.25
CA GLN A 213 -53.59 7.20 16.85
C GLN A 213 -52.79 6.87 15.57
N PRO A 214 -52.29 5.63 15.40
CA PRO A 214 -51.64 5.20 14.17
C PRO A 214 -52.67 4.87 13.06
N VAL A 215 -52.46 5.46 11.88
CA VAL A 215 -53.13 5.07 10.64
C VAL A 215 -52.42 3.83 10.08
N ILE A 216 -53.13 2.70 10.01
CA ILE A 216 -52.65 1.46 9.41
C ILE A 216 -52.65 1.64 7.90
N THR A 217 -51.46 1.72 7.29
CA THR A 217 -51.30 1.62 5.83
C THR A 217 -50.63 0.28 5.51
N THR A 218 -51.39 -0.64 4.93
CA THR A 218 -50.92 -1.93 4.44
C THR A 218 -50.02 -1.74 3.22
N GLN A 219 -48.70 -1.89 3.38
CA GLN A 219 -47.78 -2.07 2.26
C GLN A 219 -47.39 -3.55 2.14
N LYS A 220 -47.64 -4.09 0.95
CA LYS A 220 -47.38 -5.47 0.51
C LYS A 220 -45.87 -5.68 0.34
N PRO A 221 -45.25 -6.75 0.87
CA PRO A 221 -43.83 -7.00 0.64
C PRO A 221 -43.55 -7.37 -0.82
N LYS A 222 -42.53 -6.74 -1.42
CA LYS A 222 -41.94 -7.14 -2.71
C LYS A 222 -41.16 -8.47 -2.52
N PRO A 223 -41.22 -9.42 -3.47
CA PRO A 223 -40.49 -10.67 -3.35
C PRO A 223 -38.98 -10.45 -3.52
N LEU A 224 -38.22 -11.00 -2.57
CA LEU A 224 -36.76 -11.09 -2.64
C LEU A 224 -36.34 -12.20 -3.59
N TRP A 225 -35.28 -11.92 -4.34
CA TRP A 225 -34.74 -12.74 -5.42
C TRP A 225 -34.13 -14.05 -4.89
N ASN A 226 -34.32 -15.13 -5.66
CA ASN A 226 -33.75 -16.46 -5.43
C ASN A 226 -32.21 -16.42 -5.38
N PHE A 227 -31.63 -16.87 -4.27
CA PHE A 227 -30.23 -17.31 -4.24
C PHE A 227 -30.16 -18.80 -4.61
N ASN A 228 -29.46 -19.09 -5.71
CA ASN A 228 -29.21 -20.44 -6.20
C ASN A 228 -27.86 -20.93 -5.66
N CYS A 229 -27.87 -21.94 -4.79
CA CYS A 229 -26.66 -22.65 -4.35
C CYS A 229 -26.49 -23.93 -5.17
N THR A 230 -25.76 -23.86 -6.27
CA THR A 230 -25.27 -25.04 -7.01
C THR A 230 -23.75 -25.06 -7.00
N SER A 231 -23.14 -25.74 -6.03
CA SER A 231 -22.00 -26.66 -6.20
C SER A 231 -21.42 -27.07 -4.84
N ILE A 232 -21.98 -28.11 -4.22
CA ILE A 232 -21.23 -28.94 -3.28
C ILE A 232 -21.19 -30.32 -3.92
N GLN A 233 -20.05 -30.69 -4.50
CA GLN A 233 -19.79 -32.07 -4.88
C GLN A 233 -19.48 -32.86 -3.60
N GLU A 234 -20.39 -33.74 -3.23
CA GLU A 234 -20.15 -34.80 -2.26
C GLU A 234 -19.07 -35.75 -2.81
N ARG A 235 -17.98 -35.94 -2.06
CA ARG A 235 -17.25 -37.22 -2.09
C ARG A 235 -17.42 -37.91 -0.74
N LYS A 236 -17.92 -39.13 -0.82
CA LYS A 236 -18.16 -40.07 0.27
C LYS A 236 -16.96 -41.02 0.38
N ASN A 237 -16.70 -41.49 1.61
CA ASN A 237 -15.83 -42.62 2.04
C ASN A 237 -14.36 -42.20 2.24
N ASP A 238 -13.71 -42.36 3.41
CA ASP A 238 -13.69 -43.51 4.32
C ASP A 238 -13.58 -43.16 5.83
N GLY A 239 -14.36 -43.88 6.64
CA GLY A 239 -14.19 -44.26 8.06
C GLY A 239 -13.35 -43.43 9.04
N GLY A 240 -14.03 -42.57 9.82
CA GLY A 240 -13.56 -42.05 11.11
C GLY A 240 -14.65 -41.21 11.79
N ASP A 241 -15.34 -41.78 12.77
CA ASP A 241 -16.48 -41.16 13.48
C ASP A 241 -16.01 -40.25 14.62
N CYS A 242 -16.24 -38.94 14.47
CA CYS A 242 -16.27 -37.95 15.56
C CYS A 242 -17.36 -36.91 15.26
N GLY A 243 -18.58 -37.15 15.76
CA GLY A 243 -19.50 -36.11 16.23
C GLY A 243 -20.34 -35.36 15.19
N LYS A 244 -21.61 -35.75 15.06
CA LYS A 244 -22.65 -34.95 14.39
C LYS A 244 -22.83 -33.59 15.10
N PRO A 245 -23.10 -32.49 14.35
CA PRO A 245 -23.58 -31.24 14.92
C PRO A 245 -25.11 -31.30 15.08
N ALA A 246 -25.65 -30.84 16.20
CA ALA A 246 -27.09 -30.64 16.34
C ALA A 246 -27.43 -29.41 17.18
N CYS A 247 -28.04 -28.44 16.49
CA CYS A 247 -29.01 -27.43 16.97
C CYS A 247 -28.48 -26.36 17.96
N THR A 248 -28.95 -25.12 17.98
CA THR A 248 -30.30 -24.62 17.66
C THR A 248 -30.27 -23.09 17.50
N THR A 249 -31.31 -22.57 16.84
CA THR A 249 -31.59 -21.19 16.45
C THR A 249 -31.83 -20.19 17.60
N LEU A 250 -31.61 -18.90 17.28
CA LEU A 250 -32.24 -17.66 17.81
C LEU A 250 -31.81 -17.12 19.20
N LEU A 251 -30.99 -16.06 19.18
CA LEU A 251 -31.29 -14.83 19.93
C LEU A 251 -30.79 -13.59 19.18
N ASN A 252 -31.68 -12.62 19.01
CA ASN A 252 -31.40 -11.29 18.46
C ASN A 252 -30.39 -10.54 19.33
N CYS A 253 -29.29 -10.07 18.73
CA CYS A 253 -28.62 -8.83 19.14
C CYS A 253 -28.39 -7.99 17.89
N ALA A 254 -29.14 -6.89 17.78
CA ALA A 254 -28.77 -5.75 16.96
C ALA A 254 -27.54 -5.06 17.59
N ASN A 255 -26.67 -4.52 16.73
CA ASN A 255 -25.56 -3.61 17.04
C ASN A 255 -24.30 -4.18 17.74
N PHE A 256 -23.16 -3.70 17.24
CA PHE A 256 -21.78 -3.76 17.76
C PHE A 256 -20.91 -5.02 17.51
N LEU A 257 -19.85 -4.77 16.73
CA LEU A 257 -18.43 -5.12 16.95
C LEU A 257 -18.00 -6.54 17.37
N SER A 258 -17.04 -7.04 16.60
CA SER A 258 -15.97 -7.99 16.96
C SER A 258 -16.34 -9.47 17.14
N CYS A 259 -16.01 -10.30 16.13
CA CYS A 259 -15.64 -11.69 16.36
C CYS A 259 -14.12 -11.83 16.24
N LEU A 260 -13.44 -11.79 17.40
CA LEU A 260 -12.07 -12.25 17.56
C LEU A 260 -12.06 -13.79 17.50
N CYS A 261 -11.25 -14.34 16.60
CA CYS A 261 -10.98 -15.77 16.56
C CYS A 261 -9.77 -16.05 17.46
N SER A 262 -9.99 -16.58 18.67
CA SER A 262 -8.92 -16.92 19.62
C SER A 262 -8.79 -18.44 19.77
N THR A 263 -7.61 -18.95 19.38
CA THR A 263 -6.85 -20.13 19.89
C THR A 263 -7.60 -21.24 20.64
N CYS A 264 -7.52 -22.48 20.14
CA CYS A 264 -7.78 -23.69 20.94
C CYS A 264 -6.48 -24.45 21.22
N ALA A 265 -6.19 -24.63 22.50
CA ALA A 265 -4.98 -25.24 23.06
C ALA A 265 -5.08 -26.78 23.18
N LEU A 266 -3.88 -27.38 23.31
CA LEU A 266 -3.54 -28.78 23.55
C LEU A 266 -4.51 -29.59 24.44
N CYS A 267 -4.82 -30.81 24.01
CA CYS A 267 -5.38 -31.87 24.87
C CYS A 267 -4.29 -32.89 25.23
N ARG A 268 -4.05 -33.09 26.53
CA ARG A 268 -3.02 -33.94 27.15
C ARG A 268 -3.59 -35.36 27.36
N LYS A 269 -2.87 -36.40 26.94
CA LYS A 269 -3.25 -37.81 27.14
C LYS A 269 -3.21 -38.20 28.63
N ARG A 270 -4.23 -38.93 29.09
CA ARG A 270 -4.09 -40.04 30.05
C ARG A 270 -4.22 -41.33 29.25
#